data_AF-A0A7J6RHS0-F1
#
_entry.id   AF-A0A7J6RHS0-F1
#
_cell.length_a   1.000
_cell.length_b   1.000
_cell.length_c   1.000
_cell.angle_alpha   90.00
_cell.angle_beta   90.00
_cell.angle_gamma   90.00
#
_symmetry.space_group_name_H-M   'P 1'
#
loop_
_entity.id
_entity.type
_entity.pdbx_description
1 polymer ?
#
loop_
_entity_poly.entity_id
_entity_poly.type
_entity_poly.pdbx_seq_one_letter_code
_entity_poly.pdbx_strand_id
1 'polypeptide(L)'
;MRFSRLIAILFLHLLAVIAEEQAVDSTSELSAEYEEHAEKHEFQAEVSRLMDIIINSLYTHKEVFLRELISNAADALEKARYNSLQDPEYLKEKPELGIKIDYDDNANTLTIIDSGIGMTKADLINNLGTVAKSGTSNFLEAMAEGGSDANLIGQFGVGFYSAFLVADKVTVASKNNDDPEQHIWESSADASFSVGPDPRGDTLGRGTEITLHLKEDAHEYLEESRLKDLATKYSQFVPYPISLKTKKEVESDIDEESDEETDKEDTDVEVKDEYEVEDEDEEKEKPKKKETVYDYEQVNTQKALWLRDKDEISDEDYEQFYMAIAKDHMGPLAYTHFSAEGEIEFKAILFIPKKAP
;
A
#
# COMPACT_ATOMS: atom_id res chain seq x y z
N MET A 1 -73.82 34.64 27.22
CA MET A 1 -72.42 34.56 27.73
C MET A 1 -71.60 33.40 27.16
N ARG A 2 -72.16 32.19 26.91
CA ARG A 2 -71.37 31.05 26.38
C ARG A 2 -70.99 31.14 24.89
N PHE A 3 -71.83 31.75 24.05
CA PHE A 3 -71.56 31.91 22.61
C PHE A 3 -70.38 32.86 22.30
N SER A 4 -70.24 33.93 23.09
CA SER A 4 -69.17 34.92 22.91
C SER A 4 -67.77 34.37 23.28
N ARG A 5 -67.68 33.43 24.22
CA ARG A 5 -66.41 32.76 24.56
C ARG A 5 -65.94 31.78 23.49
N LEU A 6 -66.87 31.09 22.81
CA LEU A 6 -66.51 30.15 21.75
C LEU A 6 -65.97 30.89 20.51
N ILE A 7 -66.59 32.02 20.15
CA ILE A 7 -66.12 32.88 19.07
C ILE A 7 -64.73 33.46 19.39
N ALA A 8 -64.51 33.89 20.64
CA ALA A 8 -63.20 34.42 21.05
C ALA A 8 -62.06 33.37 20.95
N ILE A 9 -62.34 32.09 21.29
CA ILE A 9 -61.34 31.01 21.19
C ILE A 9 -61.04 30.66 19.73
N LEU A 10 -62.07 30.56 18.88
CA LEU A 10 -61.91 30.35 17.45
C LEU A 10 -61.13 31.50 16.78
N PHE A 11 -61.38 32.74 17.21
CA PHE A 11 -60.65 33.91 16.71
C PHE A 11 -59.18 33.91 17.16
N LEU A 12 -58.90 33.49 18.40
CA LEU A 12 -57.52 33.34 18.89
C LEU A 12 -56.77 32.23 18.15
N HIS A 13 -57.41 31.09 17.86
CA HIS A 13 -56.82 30.02 17.07
C HIS A 13 -56.56 30.45 15.62
N LEU A 14 -57.51 31.16 15.00
CA LEU A 14 -57.32 31.69 13.65
C LEU A 14 -56.16 32.69 13.61
N LEU A 15 -56.03 33.57 14.61
CA LEU A 15 -54.90 34.49 14.74
C LEU A 15 -53.56 33.76 14.96
N ALA A 16 -53.55 32.68 15.73
CA ALA A 16 -52.34 31.87 15.96
C ALA A 16 -51.89 31.16 14.68
N VAL A 17 -52.83 30.56 13.93
CA VAL A 17 -52.54 29.90 12.64
C VAL A 17 -52.04 30.92 11.62
N ILE A 18 -52.66 32.10 11.51
CA ILE A 18 -52.20 33.17 10.63
C ILE A 18 -50.80 33.67 11.03
N ALA A 19 -50.51 33.77 12.33
CA ALA A 19 -49.19 34.18 12.81
C ALA A 19 -48.11 33.12 12.52
N GLU A 20 -48.43 31.83 12.60
CA GLU A 20 -47.53 30.74 12.22
C GLU A 20 -47.29 30.71 10.69
N GLU A 21 -48.33 30.90 9.89
CA GLU A 21 -48.23 30.96 8.42
C GLU A 21 -47.38 32.15 7.97
N GLN A 22 -47.59 33.34 8.57
CA GLN A 22 -46.78 34.54 8.32
C GLN A 22 -45.33 34.40 8.80
N ALA A 23 -45.08 33.65 9.89
CA ALA A 23 -43.73 33.39 10.36
C ALA A 23 -42.97 32.47 9.39
N VAL A 24 -43.61 31.41 8.88
CA VAL A 24 -43.04 30.49 7.89
C VAL A 24 -42.77 31.20 6.56
N ASP A 25 -43.70 32.04 6.11
CA ASP A 25 -43.57 32.85 4.89
C ASP A 25 -42.41 33.85 5.03
N SER A 26 -42.31 34.54 6.17
CA SER A 26 -41.20 35.47 6.45
C SER A 26 -39.84 34.78 6.51
N THR A 27 -39.75 33.56 7.04
CA THR A 27 -38.48 32.79 7.03
C THR A 27 -38.10 32.30 5.64
N SER A 28 -39.09 32.01 4.78
CA SER A 28 -38.85 31.63 3.39
C SER A 28 -38.40 32.84 2.56
N GLU A 29 -39.02 34.00 2.76
CA GLU A 29 -38.63 35.25 2.11
C GLU A 29 -37.24 35.72 2.56
N LEU A 30 -36.95 35.65 3.87
CA LEU A 30 -35.61 35.96 4.41
C LEU A 30 -34.52 34.99 3.93
N SER A 31 -34.86 33.71 3.70
CA SER A 31 -33.93 32.73 3.12
C SER A 31 -33.65 33.03 1.65
N ALA A 32 -34.67 33.43 0.87
CA ALA A 32 -34.51 33.80 -0.53
C ALA A 32 -33.71 35.10 -0.69
N GLU A 33 -33.99 36.12 0.14
CA GLU A 33 -33.24 37.38 0.17
C GLU A 33 -31.78 37.17 0.62
N TYR A 34 -31.56 36.25 1.59
CA TYR A 34 -30.22 35.83 1.97
C TYR A 34 -29.48 35.13 0.82
N GLU A 35 -30.10 34.18 0.12
CA GLU A 35 -29.47 33.48 -1.01
C GLU A 35 -29.15 34.40 -2.20
N GLU A 36 -29.98 35.41 -2.45
CA GLU A 36 -29.77 36.41 -3.51
C GLU A 36 -28.55 37.31 -3.22
N HIS A 37 -28.28 37.58 -1.93
CA HIS A 37 -27.18 38.43 -1.48
C HIS A 37 -25.99 37.66 -0.88
N ALA A 38 -26.09 36.34 -0.77
CA ALA A 38 -25.03 35.50 -0.24
C ALA A 38 -23.93 35.31 -1.29
N GLU A 39 -22.71 35.67 -0.89
CA GLU A 39 -21.53 35.29 -1.65
C GLU A 39 -21.19 33.83 -1.36
N LYS A 40 -21.15 33.02 -2.41
CA LYS A 40 -20.66 31.64 -2.32
C LYS A 40 -19.14 31.65 -2.31
N HIS A 41 -18.58 31.08 -1.26
CA HIS A 41 -17.15 30.83 -1.14
C HIS A 41 -16.92 29.33 -1.06
N GLU A 42 -15.92 28.83 -1.79
CA GLU A 42 -15.48 27.44 -1.67
C GLU A 42 -14.61 27.27 -0.43
N PHE A 43 -14.76 26.14 0.26
CA PHE A 43 -13.87 25.79 1.37
C PHE A 43 -12.43 25.72 0.85
N GLN A 44 -11.55 26.49 1.49
CA GLN A 44 -10.11 26.45 1.23
C GLN A 44 -9.43 25.57 2.28
N ALA A 45 -8.50 24.73 1.86
CA ALA A 45 -7.70 23.89 2.75
C ALA A 45 -6.21 24.21 2.59
N GLU A 46 -5.51 24.34 3.73
CA GLU A 46 -4.08 24.58 3.75
C GLU A 46 -3.33 23.23 3.65
N VAL A 47 -2.67 23.00 2.51
CA VAL A 47 -2.02 21.71 2.19
C VAL A 47 -0.94 21.34 3.21
N SER A 48 -0.11 22.31 3.63
CA SER A 48 0.93 22.11 4.66
C SER A 48 0.34 21.59 5.97
N ARG A 49 -0.80 22.15 6.40
CA ARG A 49 -1.48 21.74 7.63
C ARG A 49 -2.16 20.38 7.50
N LEU A 50 -2.71 20.06 6.33
CA LEU A 50 -3.25 18.73 6.05
C LEU A 50 -2.16 17.65 6.10
N MET A 51 -1.01 17.92 5.48
CA MET A 51 0.14 17.03 5.51
C MET A 51 0.63 16.80 6.94
N ASP A 52 0.73 17.87 7.74
CA ASP A 52 1.10 17.78 9.16
C ASP A 52 0.11 16.90 9.96
N ILE A 53 -1.19 17.04 9.73
CA ILE A 53 -2.20 16.19 10.39
C ILE A 53 -2.07 14.72 9.94
N ILE A 54 -1.89 14.47 8.65
CA ILE A 54 -1.75 13.11 8.12
C ILE A 54 -0.51 12.43 8.69
N ILE A 55 0.61 13.14 8.72
CA ILE A 55 1.90 12.61 9.17
C ILE A 55 1.93 12.51 10.70
N ASN A 56 1.53 13.54 11.43
CA ASN A 56 1.76 13.59 12.88
C ASN A 56 0.55 13.19 13.74
N SER A 57 -0.67 13.16 13.18
CA SER A 57 -1.90 12.97 13.97
C SER A 57 -2.74 11.74 13.60
N LEU A 58 -2.74 11.29 12.34
CA LEU A 58 -3.61 10.18 11.91
C LEU A 58 -3.05 8.79 12.26
N TYR A 59 -1.72 8.64 12.32
CA TYR A 59 -1.09 7.36 12.54
C TYR A 59 -0.40 7.29 13.90
N THR A 60 -0.82 6.33 14.73
CA THR A 60 -0.19 6.05 16.02
C THR A 60 1.12 5.27 15.88
N HIS A 61 1.26 4.50 14.80
CA HIS A 61 2.40 3.62 14.56
C HIS A 61 2.99 3.89 13.18
N LYS A 62 4.30 4.17 13.13
CA LYS A 62 5.01 4.45 11.89
C LYS A 62 4.92 3.30 10.89
N GLU A 63 4.98 2.05 11.34
CA GLU A 63 4.94 0.81 10.52
C GLU A 63 3.75 0.69 9.55
N VAL A 64 2.70 1.50 9.74
CA VAL A 64 1.55 1.57 8.83
C VAL A 64 1.95 2.01 7.42
N PHE A 65 3.05 2.75 7.25
CA PHE A 65 3.50 3.17 5.91
C PHE A 65 3.62 1.99 4.94
N LEU A 66 4.18 0.85 5.40
CA LEU A 66 4.41 -0.30 4.55
C LEU A 66 3.09 -0.95 4.13
N ARG A 67 2.10 -1.00 5.03
CA ARG A 67 0.75 -1.47 4.73
C ARG A 67 0.13 -0.65 3.61
N GLU A 68 0.15 0.69 3.74
CA GLU A 68 -0.46 1.59 2.76
C GLU A 68 0.21 1.46 1.38
N LEU A 69 1.54 1.39 1.33
CA LEU A 69 2.27 1.24 0.08
C LEU A 69 2.02 -0.12 -0.59
N ILE A 70 1.98 -1.21 0.19
CA ILE A 70 1.62 -2.54 -0.33
C ILE A 70 0.19 -2.55 -0.86
N SER A 71 -0.77 -1.92 -0.14
CA SER A 71 -2.16 -1.83 -0.61
C SER A 71 -2.28 -1.04 -1.91
N ASN A 72 -1.57 0.09 -2.05
CA ASN A 72 -1.56 0.87 -3.29
C ASN A 72 -0.96 0.09 -4.47
N ALA A 73 0.12 -0.65 -4.23
CA ALA A 73 0.74 -1.52 -5.22
C ALA A 73 -0.21 -2.66 -5.66
N ALA A 74 -0.92 -3.28 -4.71
CA ALA A 74 -1.92 -4.31 -5.01
C ALA A 74 -3.09 -3.75 -5.85
N ASP A 75 -3.59 -2.55 -5.53
CA ASP A 75 -4.61 -1.88 -6.34
C ASP A 75 -4.09 -1.61 -7.77
N ALA A 76 -2.83 -1.20 -7.92
CA ALA A 76 -2.22 -0.97 -9.24
C ALA A 76 -2.08 -2.26 -10.06
N LEU A 77 -1.77 -3.38 -9.40
CA LEU A 77 -1.71 -4.71 -10.03
C LEU A 77 -3.10 -5.21 -10.46
N GLU A 78 -4.14 -4.97 -9.68
CA GLU A 78 -5.52 -5.33 -10.05
C GLU A 78 -5.99 -4.51 -11.25
N LYS A 79 -5.65 -3.22 -11.31
CA LYS A 79 -5.91 -2.37 -12.49
C LYS A 79 -5.23 -2.92 -13.75
N ALA A 80 -3.96 -3.29 -13.66
CA ALA A 80 -3.23 -3.90 -14.78
C ALA A 80 -3.85 -5.25 -15.20
N ARG A 81 -4.25 -6.07 -14.22
CA ARG A 81 -4.94 -7.34 -14.48
C ARG A 81 -6.26 -7.11 -15.20
N TYR A 82 -7.06 -6.15 -14.76
CA TYR A 82 -8.33 -5.84 -15.41
C TYR A 82 -8.15 -5.40 -16.87
N ASN A 83 -7.20 -4.50 -17.13
CA ASN A 83 -6.89 -4.06 -18.50
C ASN A 83 -6.45 -5.24 -19.38
N SER A 84 -5.70 -6.21 -18.83
CA SER A 84 -5.31 -7.42 -19.55
C SER A 84 -6.47 -8.34 -19.94
N LEU A 85 -7.61 -8.27 -19.24
CA LEU A 85 -8.82 -9.00 -19.60
C LEU A 85 -9.52 -8.39 -20.83
N GLN A 86 -9.32 -7.09 -21.06
CA GLN A 86 -9.87 -6.37 -22.21
C GLN A 86 -8.91 -6.41 -23.42
N ASP A 87 -7.60 -6.30 -23.14
CA ASP A 87 -6.54 -6.33 -24.14
C ASP A 87 -5.46 -7.37 -23.77
N PRO A 88 -5.39 -8.52 -24.47
CA PRO A 88 -4.37 -9.54 -24.23
C PRO A 88 -2.93 -9.07 -24.44
N GLU A 89 -2.69 -8.01 -25.21
CA GLU A 89 -1.34 -7.47 -25.45
C GLU A 89 -0.87 -6.56 -24.30
N TYR A 90 -1.76 -6.16 -23.39
CA TYR A 90 -1.47 -5.20 -22.32
C TYR A 90 -0.28 -5.61 -21.42
N LEU A 91 -0.12 -6.91 -21.17
CA LEU A 91 0.94 -7.47 -20.32
C LEU A 91 2.18 -7.91 -21.11
N LYS A 92 2.23 -7.76 -22.42
CA LYS A 92 3.26 -8.38 -23.26
C LYS A 92 4.69 -7.96 -22.94
N GLU A 93 4.92 -6.66 -22.72
CA GLU A 93 6.26 -6.14 -22.39
C GLU A 93 6.70 -6.49 -20.97
N LYS A 94 5.74 -6.62 -20.05
CA LYS A 94 5.98 -6.97 -18.65
C LYS A 94 4.90 -7.94 -18.15
N PRO A 95 5.07 -9.26 -18.35
CA PRO A 95 4.02 -10.25 -18.06
C PRO A 95 3.83 -10.52 -16.57
N GLU A 96 4.84 -10.23 -15.76
CA GLU A 96 4.83 -10.43 -14.32
C GLU A 96 3.90 -9.43 -13.59
N LEU A 97 3.14 -9.95 -12.63
CA LEU A 97 2.34 -9.19 -11.67
C LEU A 97 2.84 -9.50 -10.27
N GLY A 98 3.49 -8.54 -9.62
CA GLY A 98 4.04 -8.71 -8.28
C GLY A 98 4.59 -7.42 -7.69
N ILE A 99 4.99 -7.52 -6.43
CA ILE A 99 5.57 -6.45 -5.63
C ILE A 99 6.95 -6.90 -5.17
N LYS A 100 7.96 -6.03 -5.26
CA LYS A 100 9.28 -6.24 -4.69
C LYS A 100 9.55 -5.18 -3.63
N ILE A 101 10.18 -5.59 -2.54
CA ILE A 101 10.66 -4.73 -1.47
C ILE A 101 12.17 -4.84 -1.46
N ASP A 102 12.85 -3.72 -1.65
CA ASP A 102 14.30 -3.58 -1.71
C ASP A 102 14.76 -2.59 -0.63
N TYR A 103 16.00 -2.71 -0.20
CA TYR A 103 16.62 -1.75 0.70
C TYR A 103 18.12 -1.61 0.39
N ASP A 104 18.64 -0.43 0.70
CA ASP A 104 20.05 -0.09 0.57
C ASP A 104 20.52 0.57 1.87
N ASP A 105 21.36 -0.17 2.62
CA ASP A 105 21.97 0.27 3.88
C ASP A 105 22.87 1.50 3.69
N ASN A 106 23.54 1.63 2.55
CA ASN A 106 24.49 2.72 2.29
C ASN A 106 23.77 4.01 1.90
N ALA A 107 22.71 3.88 1.08
CA ALA A 107 21.90 5.01 0.67
C ALA A 107 20.84 5.41 1.70
N ASN A 108 20.63 4.59 2.75
CA ASN A 108 19.54 4.71 3.71
C ASN A 108 18.15 4.76 3.03
N THR A 109 17.95 3.90 2.04
CA THR A 109 16.72 3.87 1.25
C THR A 109 15.97 2.56 1.37
N LEU A 110 14.64 2.65 1.41
CA LEU A 110 13.71 1.54 1.29
C LEU A 110 12.87 1.74 0.03
N THR A 111 12.80 0.74 -0.84
CA THR A 111 12.17 0.85 -2.15
C THR A 111 11.07 -0.18 -2.31
N ILE A 112 9.88 0.26 -2.72
CA ILE A 112 8.73 -0.60 -3.05
C ILE A 112 8.52 -0.51 -4.56
N ILE A 113 8.57 -1.65 -5.25
CA ILE A 113 8.45 -1.73 -6.70
C ILE A 113 7.24 -2.61 -7.03
N ASP A 114 6.29 -2.08 -7.80
CA ASP A 114 5.17 -2.85 -8.33
C ASP A 114 5.23 -2.91 -9.86
N SER A 115 4.71 -4.01 -10.43
CA SER A 115 4.53 -4.18 -11.88
C SER A 115 3.09 -3.89 -12.33
N GLY A 116 2.38 -3.04 -11.59
CA GLY A 116 1.00 -2.64 -11.83
C GLY A 116 0.85 -1.71 -13.03
N ILE A 117 -0.23 -0.93 -13.05
CA ILE A 117 -0.61 -0.08 -14.20
C ILE A 117 0.38 1.07 -14.46
N GLY A 118 1.03 1.58 -13.40
CA GLY A 118 1.86 2.80 -13.46
C GLY A 118 1.03 4.07 -13.67
N MET A 119 1.69 5.22 -13.62
CA MET A 119 1.09 6.55 -13.73
C MET A 119 1.70 7.32 -14.89
N THR A 120 0.85 8.00 -15.66
CA THR A 120 1.31 8.99 -16.64
C THR A 120 1.83 10.24 -15.93
N LYS A 121 2.51 11.15 -16.66
CA LYS A 121 2.88 12.46 -16.09
C LYS A 121 1.68 13.21 -15.48
N ALA A 122 0.52 13.13 -16.16
CA ALA A 122 -0.70 13.79 -15.71
C ALA A 122 -1.21 13.16 -14.40
N ASP A 123 -1.15 11.84 -14.27
CA ASP A 123 -1.55 11.13 -13.05
C ASP A 123 -0.65 11.47 -11.86
N LEU A 124 0.68 11.57 -12.07
CA LEU A 124 1.61 11.99 -11.01
C LEU A 124 1.24 13.37 -10.46
N ILE A 125 0.88 14.32 -11.32
CA ILE A 125 0.48 15.67 -10.90
C ILE A 125 -0.90 15.65 -10.25
N ASN A 126 -1.87 14.97 -10.87
CA ASN A 126 -3.27 15.05 -10.50
C ASN A 126 -3.66 14.16 -9.33
N ASN A 127 -2.95 13.04 -9.11
CA ASN A 127 -3.28 12.06 -8.07
C ASN A 127 -2.30 12.17 -6.89
N LEU A 128 -0.98 12.16 -7.14
CA LEU A 128 0.00 12.33 -6.05
C LEU A 128 0.22 13.79 -5.65
N GLY A 129 -0.02 14.74 -6.56
CA GLY A 129 0.09 16.18 -6.25
C GLY A 129 -1.13 16.79 -5.56
N THR A 130 -2.24 16.05 -5.46
CA THR A 130 -3.48 16.53 -4.84
C THR A 130 -3.82 15.67 -3.63
N VAL A 131 -3.77 16.24 -2.43
CA VAL A 131 -4.14 15.54 -1.19
C VAL A 131 -5.63 15.17 -1.22
N ALA A 132 -5.97 13.97 -0.75
CA ALA A 132 -7.33 13.44 -0.70
C ALA A 132 -7.97 13.19 -2.08
N LYS A 133 -7.16 12.96 -3.11
CA LYS A 133 -7.62 12.49 -4.42
C LYS A 133 -7.10 11.08 -4.68
N SER A 134 -8.00 10.13 -4.92
CA SER A 134 -7.66 8.75 -5.23
C SER A 134 -7.99 8.40 -6.69
N GLY A 135 -6.96 8.00 -7.45
CA GLY A 135 -7.17 7.40 -8.77
C GLY A 135 -7.83 6.02 -8.71
N THR A 136 -7.95 5.40 -7.54
CA THR A 136 -8.71 4.16 -7.35
C THR A 136 -10.21 4.41 -7.32
N SER A 137 -10.66 5.51 -6.70
CA SER A 137 -12.09 5.86 -6.69
C SER A 137 -12.63 6.13 -8.09
N ASN A 138 -11.90 6.91 -8.90
CA ASN A 138 -12.27 7.18 -10.30
C ASN A 138 -12.35 5.89 -11.14
N PHE A 139 -11.48 4.92 -10.86
CA PHE A 139 -11.45 3.65 -11.57
C PHE A 139 -12.62 2.75 -11.15
N LEU A 140 -12.99 2.72 -9.87
CA LEU A 140 -14.18 2.02 -9.39
C LEU A 140 -15.46 2.57 -10.01
N GLU A 141 -15.59 3.89 -10.14
CA GLU A 141 -16.72 4.52 -10.84
C GLU A 141 -16.80 4.05 -12.30
N ALA A 142 -15.68 4.04 -13.02
CA ALA A 142 -15.62 3.55 -14.40
C ALA A 142 -15.93 2.04 -14.51
N MET A 143 -15.54 1.23 -13.53
CA MET A 143 -15.82 -0.20 -13.49
C MET A 143 -17.26 -0.55 -13.13
N ALA A 144 -17.90 0.24 -12.27
CA ALA A 144 -19.30 0.07 -11.90
C ALA A 144 -20.21 0.24 -13.12
N GLU A 145 -19.85 1.14 -14.05
CA GLU A 145 -20.52 1.29 -15.34
C GLU A 145 -20.35 0.06 -16.25
N GLY A 146 -19.25 -0.69 -16.08
CA GLY A 146 -18.90 -1.90 -16.83
C GLY A 146 -19.38 -3.23 -16.23
N GLY A 147 -19.99 -3.22 -15.04
CA GLY A 147 -20.59 -4.41 -14.40
C GLY A 147 -19.58 -5.39 -13.75
N SER A 148 -18.40 -4.92 -13.33
CA SER A 148 -17.39 -5.73 -12.63
C SER A 148 -17.22 -5.33 -11.16
N ASP A 149 -17.34 -6.30 -10.25
CA ASP A 149 -17.01 -6.13 -8.82
C ASP A 149 -15.48 -6.18 -8.62
N ALA A 150 -14.84 -5.01 -8.62
CA ALA A 150 -13.44 -4.88 -8.25
C ALA A 150 -13.31 -4.50 -6.77
N ASN A 151 -12.62 -5.35 -6.00
CA ASN A 151 -12.34 -5.11 -4.59
C ASN A 151 -11.05 -4.29 -4.44
N LEU A 152 -11.13 -2.97 -4.67
CA LEU A 152 -10.00 -2.05 -4.46
C LEU A 152 -10.07 -1.36 -3.09
N ILE A 153 -8.91 -1.17 -2.46
CA ILE A 153 -8.80 -0.78 -1.04
C ILE A 153 -8.61 0.74 -0.88
N GLY A 154 -7.78 1.37 -1.72
CA GLY A 154 -7.28 2.72 -1.52
C GLY A 154 -8.25 3.84 -1.94
N GLN A 155 -9.35 4.06 -1.23
CA GLN A 155 -10.39 5.04 -1.65
C GLN A 155 -10.17 6.47 -1.13
N PHE A 156 -9.40 6.67 -0.07
CA PHE A 156 -9.28 7.97 0.62
C PHE A 156 -8.26 8.94 0.01
N GLY A 157 -7.29 8.44 -0.76
CA GLY A 157 -6.28 9.31 -1.40
C GLY A 157 -5.30 10.00 -0.44
N VAL A 158 -5.12 9.44 0.77
CA VAL A 158 -4.18 9.97 1.78
C VAL A 158 -3.09 8.96 2.18
N GLY A 159 -3.29 7.67 1.91
CA GLY A 159 -2.41 6.59 2.37
C GLY A 159 -0.97 6.71 1.86
N PHE A 160 -0.76 7.23 0.65
CA PHE A 160 0.58 7.48 0.11
C PHE A 160 1.44 8.37 1.02
N TYR A 161 0.86 9.41 1.62
CA TYR A 161 1.59 10.37 2.46
C TYR A 161 2.05 9.78 3.80
N SER A 162 1.56 8.59 4.19
CA SER A 162 2.11 7.84 5.32
C SER A 162 3.59 7.49 5.12
N ALA A 163 4.10 7.50 3.87
CA ALA A 163 5.53 7.37 3.58
C ALA A 163 6.40 8.39 4.35
N PHE A 164 5.90 9.61 4.54
CA PHE A 164 6.62 10.67 5.26
C PHE A 164 6.63 10.47 6.79
N LEU A 165 5.96 9.44 7.32
CA LEU A 165 6.16 8.99 8.71
C LEU A 165 7.60 8.55 8.96
N VAL A 166 8.23 7.97 7.93
CA VAL A 166 9.54 7.32 8.01
C VAL A 166 10.57 7.93 7.06
N ALA A 167 10.15 8.70 6.06
CA ALA A 167 11.03 9.29 5.06
C ALA A 167 11.08 10.83 5.16
N ASP A 168 12.26 11.40 4.95
CA ASP A 168 12.44 12.85 4.75
C ASP A 168 12.16 13.27 3.31
N LYS A 169 12.39 12.35 2.37
CA LYS A 169 12.13 12.56 0.94
C LYS A 169 11.55 11.30 0.33
N VAL A 170 10.60 11.46 -0.58
CA VAL A 170 10.02 10.36 -1.36
C VAL A 170 10.22 10.64 -2.83
N THR A 171 10.79 9.66 -3.54
CA THR A 171 10.97 9.68 -5.00
C THR A 171 10.10 8.59 -5.60
N VAL A 172 9.27 8.92 -6.58
CA VAL A 172 8.36 7.99 -7.26
C VAL A 172 8.71 7.99 -8.74
N ALA A 173 9.31 6.90 -9.24
CA ALA A 173 9.46 6.66 -10.66
C ALA A 173 8.29 5.81 -11.16
N SER A 174 7.66 6.19 -12.27
CA SER A 174 6.51 5.46 -12.79
C SER A 174 6.49 5.43 -14.31
N LYS A 175 6.09 4.28 -14.87
CA LYS A 175 5.92 4.05 -16.30
C LYS A 175 4.56 3.42 -16.55
N ASN A 176 3.74 4.12 -17.33
CA ASN A 176 2.44 3.63 -17.80
C ASN A 176 2.54 3.27 -19.30
N ASN A 177 1.77 2.29 -19.76
CA ASN A 177 1.76 1.89 -21.18
C ASN A 177 1.26 3.03 -22.11
N ASP A 178 0.41 3.92 -21.61
CA ASP A 178 -0.16 5.05 -22.34
C ASP A 178 0.77 6.28 -22.39
N ASP A 179 1.90 6.22 -21.67
CA ASP A 179 2.93 7.26 -21.65
C ASP A 179 4.24 6.70 -22.26
N PRO A 180 4.80 7.28 -23.33
CA PRO A 180 6.04 6.77 -23.92
C PRO A 180 7.26 6.97 -23.02
N GLU A 181 7.19 7.88 -22.04
CA GLU A 181 8.30 8.20 -21.14
C GLU A 181 8.05 7.66 -19.72
N GLN A 182 9.13 7.28 -19.05
CA GLN A 182 9.13 7.10 -17.60
C GLN A 182 9.33 8.46 -16.93
N HIS A 183 8.58 8.71 -15.86
CA HIS A 183 8.63 9.99 -15.13
C HIS A 183 8.99 9.78 -13.67
N ILE A 184 9.70 10.76 -13.10
CA ILE A 184 9.99 10.87 -11.67
C ILE A 184 9.15 12.00 -11.08
N TRP A 185 8.50 11.69 -9.97
CA TRP A 185 7.93 12.64 -9.02
C TRP A 185 8.78 12.66 -7.75
N GLU A 186 9.06 13.82 -7.17
CA GLU A 186 9.83 13.94 -5.92
C GLU A 186 9.25 15.01 -4.99
N SER A 187 9.19 14.72 -3.69
CA SER A 187 8.79 15.68 -2.64
C SER A 187 9.45 15.38 -1.30
N SER A 188 9.65 16.43 -0.50
CA SER A 188 10.08 16.37 0.91
C SER A 188 8.95 16.76 1.88
N ALA A 189 7.69 16.65 1.45
CA ALA A 189 6.50 17.09 2.18
C ALA A 189 6.48 18.58 2.59
N ASP A 190 7.26 19.44 1.92
CA ASP A 190 7.35 20.89 2.16
C ASP A 190 6.27 21.69 1.42
N ALA A 191 5.10 21.07 1.19
CA ALA A 191 4.00 21.59 0.36
C ALA A 191 4.36 21.80 -1.13
N SER A 192 5.49 21.26 -1.61
CA SER A 192 5.87 21.27 -3.02
C SER A 192 6.29 19.89 -3.52
N PHE A 193 6.27 19.71 -4.83
CA PHE A 193 6.80 18.52 -5.50
C PHE A 193 7.31 18.91 -6.89
N SER A 194 8.18 18.07 -7.45
CA SER A 194 8.67 18.21 -8.82
C SER A 194 8.28 16.99 -9.65
N VAL A 195 8.10 17.18 -10.97
CA VAL A 195 7.86 16.09 -11.91
C VAL A 195 8.71 16.29 -13.17
N GLY A 196 9.45 15.27 -13.58
CA GLY A 196 10.32 15.31 -14.76
C GLY A 196 10.50 13.94 -15.42
N PRO A 197 11.12 13.88 -16.62
CA PRO A 197 11.52 12.62 -17.23
C PRO A 197 12.57 11.90 -16.37
N ASP A 198 12.50 10.57 -16.31
CA ASP A 198 13.50 9.76 -15.61
C ASP A 198 14.81 9.74 -16.41
N PRO A 199 15.94 10.23 -15.86
CA PRO A 199 17.22 10.24 -16.57
C PRO A 199 17.78 8.84 -16.83
N ARG A 200 17.29 7.81 -16.13
CA ARG A 200 17.66 6.40 -16.35
C ARG A 200 17.00 5.81 -17.60
N GLY A 201 15.99 6.49 -18.16
CA GLY A 201 15.17 5.96 -19.24
C GLY A 201 14.10 4.99 -18.73
N ASP A 202 13.62 4.11 -19.62
CA ASP A 202 12.62 3.10 -19.28
C ASP A 202 13.29 1.90 -18.59
N THR A 203 13.32 1.94 -17.26
CA THR A 203 13.84 0.85 -16.42
C THR A 203 12.73 -0.06 -15.91
N LEU A 204 11.48 0.43 -15.90
CA LEU A 204 10.35 -0.28 -15.33
C LEU A 204 9.59 -1.10 -16.36
N GLY A 205 9.49 -0.66 -17.61
CA GLY A 205 8.58 -1.19 -18.65
C GLY A 205 7.11 -0.91 -18.34
N ARG A 206 6.68 -1.21 -17.11
CA ARG A 206 5.38 -0.87 -16.54
C ARG A 206 5.42 -0.89 -15.01
N GLY A 207 4.66 -0.01 -14.37
CA GLY A 207 4.44 0.01 -12.92
C GLY A 207 5.09 1.20 -12.24
N THR A 208 5.38 1.07 -10.95
CA THR A 208 5.92 2.16 -10.12
C THR A 208 7.03 1.67 -9.19
N GLU A 209 8.02 2.52 -8.97
CA GLU A 209 9.08 2.38 -7.97
C GLU A 209 8.98 3.57 -7.01
N ILE A 210 8.71 3.29 -5.73
CA ILE A 210 8.63 4.28 -4.66
C ILE A 210 9.87 4.11 -3.78
N THR A 211 10.79 5.06 -3.84
CA THR A 211 12.00 5.13 -3.02
C THR A 211 11.79 6.07 -1.84
N LEU A 212 11.92 5.53 -0.63
CA LEU A 212 11.85 6.24 0.63
C LEU A 212 13.27 6.56 1.11
N HIS A 213 13.62 7.84 1.20
CA HIS A 213 14.88 8.28 1.82
C HIS A 213 14.62 8.42 3.32
N LEU A 214 15.07 7.43 4.08
CA LEU A 214 14.65 7.24 5.47
C LEU A 214 15.23 8.31 6.40
N LYS A 215 14.45 8.64 7.42
CA LYS A 215 14.87 9.43 8.58
C LYS A 215 15.88 8.64 9.41
N GLU A 216 16.78 9.34 10.10
CA GLU A 216 17.75 8.72 11.03
C GLU A 216 17.06 7.84 12.08
N ASP A 217 15.86 8.21 12.53
CA ASP A 217 15.08 7.49 13.54
C ASP A 217 14.22 6.35 12.96
N ALA A 218 14.35 6.06 11.67
CA ALA A 218 13.58 5.07 10.93
C ALA A 218 14.46 3.97 10.29
N HIS A 219 15.76 3.95 10.59
CA HIS A 219 16.70 2.94 10.05
C HIS A 219 16.39 1.50 10.53
N GLU A 220 15.53 1.31 11.54
CA GLU A 220 15.00 -0.03 11.90
C GLU A 220 14.31 -0.72 10.71
N TYR A 221 13.81 0.06 9.73
CA TYR A 221 13.18 -0.47 8.52
C TYR A 221 14.18 -0.82 7.41
N LEU A 222 15.49 -0.79 7.67
CA LEU A 222 16.53 -1.39 6.82
C LEU A 222 16.94 -2.78 7.34
N GLU A 223 16.53 -3.14 8.56
CA GLU A 223 16.80 -4.46 9.11
C GLU A 223 15.95 -5.53 8.40
N GLU A 224 16.60 -6.48 7.72
CA GLU A 224 15.93 -7.54 6.96
C GLU A 224 14.85 -8.27 7.77
N SER A 225 15.16 -8.63 9.03
CA SER A 225 14.22 -9.34 9.90
C SER A 225 12.96 -8.51 10.21
N ARG A 226 13.14 -7.21 10.51
CA ARG A 226 12.05 -6.28 10.80
C ARG A 226 11.18 -6.08 9.56
N LEU A 227 11.80 -5.88 8.39
CA LEU A 227 11.09 -5.76 7.12
C LEU A 227 10.32 -7.03 6.78
N LYS A 228 10.92 -8.21 6.96
CA LYS A 228 10.27 -9.50 6.71
C LYS A 228 9.03 -9.67 7.59
N ASP A 229 9.14 -9.39 8.89
CA ASP A 229 8.01 -9.46 9.82
C ASP A 229 6.87 -8.50 9.44
N LEU A 230 7.20 -7.26 9.09
CA LEU A 230 6.20 -6.26 8.70
C LEU A 230 5.57 -6.57 7.36
N ALA A 231 6.36 -6.97 6.37
CA ALA A 231 5.87 -7.37 5.06
C ALA A 231 4.91 -8.55 5.22
N THR A 232 5.32 -9.64 5.88
CA THR A 232 4.45 -10.78 6.16
C THR A 232 3.17 -10.40 6.90
N LYS A 233 3.26 -9.54 7.93
CA LYS A 233 2.10 -9.06 8.70
C LYS A 233 1.06 -8.34 7.83
N TYR A 234 1.49 -7.50 6.90
CA TYR A 234 0.60 -6.67 6.09
C TYR A 234 0.26 -7.26 4.72
N SER A 235 1.01 -8.27 4.26
CA SER A 235 0.82 -8.88 2.95
C SER A 235 0.13 -10.25 2.98
N GLN A 236 -0.20 -10.78 4.16
CA GLN A 236 -0.59 -12.19 4.36
C GLN A 236 -1.68 -12.67 3.38
N PHE A 237 -2.60 -11.77 2.99
CA PHE A 237 -3.73 -12.10 2.13
C PHE A 237 -3.80 -11.24 0.86
N VAL A 238 -2.71 -10.55 0.52
CA VAL A 238 -2.61 -9.83 -0.76
C VAL A 238 -2.50 -10.87 -1.89
N PRO A 239 -3.34 -10.80 -2.95
CA PRO A 239 -3.44 -11.84 -3.97
C PRO A 239 -2.28 -11.86 -4.99
N TYR A 240 -1.25 -11.04 -4.78
CA TYR A 240 -0.08 -10.91 -5.65
C TYR A 240 1.20 -11.30 -4.91
N PRO A 241 2.18 -11.94 -5.57
CA PRO A 241 3.45 -12.28 -4.94
C PRO A 241 4.19 -11.01 -4.51
N ILE A 242 4.62 -11.00 -3.26
CA ILE A 242 5.48 -9.97 -2.67
C ILE A 242 6.80 -10.61 -2.33
N SER A 243 7.90 -10.08 -2.87
CA SER A 243 9.24 -10.56 -2.60
C SER A 243 10.08 -9.51 -1.89
N LEU A 244 10.86 -9.95 -0.90
CA LEU A 244 11.80 -9.11 -0.14
C LEU A 244 13.24 -9.47 -0.54
N LYS A 245 14.09 -8.47 -0.74
CA LYS A 245 15.53 -8.66 -0.91
C LYS A 245 16.14 -9.25 0.36
N THR A 246 16.89 -10.33 0.24
CA THR A 246 17.55 -11.02 1.36
C THR A 246 19.02 -11.25 1.07
N LYS A 247 19.84 -11.26 2.13
CA LYS A 247 21.28 -11.54 2.06
C LYS A 247 21.51 -13.05 2.10
N LYS A 248 22.26 -13.60 1.13
CA LYS A 248 22.72 -15.00 1.11
C LYS A 248 24.25 -15.03 1.11
N GLU A 249 24.84 -15.82 2.01
CA GLU A 249 26.26 -16.14 1.96
C GLU A 249 26.49 -17.29 0.98
N VAL A 250 27.30 -17.06 -0.05
CA VAL A 250 27.74 -18.10 -0.98
C VAL A 250 29.24 -18.32 -0.76
N GLU A 251 29.63 -19.57 -0.58
CA GLU A 251 31.04 -19.97 -0.58
C GLU A 251 31.47 -20.23 -2.03
N SER A 252 32.44 -19.46 -2.52
CA SER A 252 33.09 -19.72 -3.81
C SER A 252 34.54 -20.17 -3.58
N ASP A 253 34.95 -21.21 -4.30
CA ASP A 253 36.34 -21.66 -4.32
C ASP A 253 37.21 -20.57 -4.98
N ILE A 254 38.32 -20.21 -4.34
CA ILE A 254 39.32 -19.31 -4.96
C ILE A 254 40.05 -20.12 -6.04
N ASP A 255 39.76 -19.83 -7.30
CA ASP A 255 40.61 -20.26 -8.42
C ASP A 255 41.71 -19.22 -8.63
N GLU A 256 42.97 -19.61 -8.41
CA GLU A 256 44.18 -18.78 -8.49
C GLU A 256 44.56 -18.29 -9.91
N GLU A 257 43.63 -18.22 -10.87
CA GLU A 257 43.92 -17.71 -12.22
C GLU A 257 42.80 -16.81 -12.76
N SER A 258 42.77 -15.54 -12.34
CA SER A 258 42.41 -14.41 -13.20
C SER A 258 42.83 -13.07 -12.57
N ASP A 259 44.14 -12.82 -12.60
CA ASP A 259 44.64 -11.44 -12.56
C ASP A 259 44.32 -10.76 -13.91
N GLU A 260 43.12 -10.23 -14.07
CA GLU A 260 42.88 -9.13 -15.02
C GLU A 260 41.98 -8.05 -14.37
N GLU A 261 42.66 -6.99 -13.93
CA GLU A 261 42.22 -5.62 -13.66
C GLU A 261 40.70 -5.36 -13.54
N THR A 262 40.23 -5.12 -12.31
CA THR A 262 39.13 -4.18 -12.09
C THR A 262 39.28 -3.49 -10.73
N ASP A 263 39.00 -2.19 -10.73
CA ASP A 263 39.34 -1.20 -9.71
C ASP A 263 38.92 -1.57 -8.27
N LYS A 264 39.86 -1.37 -7.34
CA LYS A 264 39.63 -1.46 -5.89
C LYS A 264 39.10 -0.13 -5.37
N GLU A 265 37.85 -0.09 -4.93
CA GLU A 265 37.43 0.80 -3.84
C GLU A 265 36.95 -0.05 -2.65
N ASP A 266 37.67 0.15 -1.55
CA ASP A 266 37.45 -0.22 -0.15
C ASP A 266 36.48 -1.35 0.20
N THR A 267 37.05 -2.49 0.57
CA THR A 267 36.45 -3.41 1.55
C THR A 267 37.50 -3.80 2.58
N ASP A 268 37.14 -3.64 3.85
CA ASP A 268 37.96 -3.92 5.03
C ASP A 268 38.31 -5.42 5.07
N VAL A 269 39.59 -5.75 4.86
CA VAL A 269 40.08 -7.14 4.91
C VAL A 269 40.73 -7.37 6.27
N GLU A 270 40.01 -7.98 7.20
CA GLU A 270 40.64 -8.57 8.39
C GLU A 270 41.30 -9.91 8.00
N VAL A 271 42.56 -9.86 7.56
CA VAL A 271 43.41 -11.05 7.45
C VAL A 271 44.01 -11.33 8.83
N LYS A 272 43.60 -12.45 9.43
CA LYS A 272 44.20 -12.93 10.68
C LYS A 272 45.38 -13.85 10.34
N ASP A 273 46.56 -13.26 10.20
CA ASP A 273 47.81 -14.00 10.00
C ASP A 273 48.29 -14.60 11.33
N GLU A 274 48.29 -15.92 11.44
CA GLU A 274 49.06 -16.64 12.45
C GLU A 274 49.79 -17.80 11.74
N TYR A 275 51.11 -17.63 11.59
CA TYR A 275 52.00 -18.67 11.04
C TYR A 275 52.61 -19.48 12.18
N GLU A 276 52.39 -20.78 12.19
CA GLU A 276 53.40 -21.78 12.56
C GLU A 276 53.16 -23.06 11.73
N VAL A 277 54.23 -23.60 11.16
CA VAL A 277 54.26 -24.73 10.22
C VAL A 277 54.72 -25.97 10.98
N GLU A 278 54.05 -27.13 10.80
CA GLU A 278 54.69 -28.44 10.60
C GLU A 278 53.67 -29.53 10.20
N ASP A 279 53.93 -30.09 9.01
CA ASP A 279 53.52 -31.34 8.33
C ASP A 279 52.60 -32.39 9.01
N GLU A 280 51.53 -32.80 8.32
CA GLU A 280 51.23 -34.19 7.86
C GLU A 280 49.83 -34.26 7.16
N ASP A 281 49.78 -34.95 6.01
CA ASP A 281 48.60 -35.37 5.20
C ASP A 281 47.18 -34.94 5.63
N GLU A 282 46.72 -33.77 5.17
CA GLU A 282 45.29 -33.44 5.07
C GLU A 282 45.01 -32.85 3.67
N GLU A 283 43.91 -33.28 3.04
CA GLU A 283 43.37 -32.63 1.83
C GLU A 283 43.33 -31.12 2.06
N LYS A 284 44.18 -30.36 1.36
CA LYS A 284 44.15 -28.90 1.43
C LYS A 284 42.79 -28.42 0.91
N GLU A 285 41.85 -28.19 1.81
CA GLU A 285 40.66 -27.38 1.50
C GLU A 285 41.16 -26.04 0.97
N LYS A 286 40.82 -25.74 -0.29
CA LYS A 286 41.10 -24.44 -0.88
C LYS A 286 40.49 -23.36 0.03
N PRO A 287 41.16 -22.21 0.25
CA PRO A 287 40.55 -21.11 0.99
C PRO A 287 39.25 -20.72 0.29
N LYS A 288 38.13 -20.82 1.01
CA LYS A 288 36.81 -20.44 0.51
C LYS A 288 36.58 -18.96 0.77
N LYS A 289 36.25 -18.20 -0.26
CA LYS A 289 35.79 -16.82 -0.10
C LYS A 289 34.28 -16.85 0.16
N LYS A 290 33.84 -16.17 1.21
CA LYS A 290 32.42 -15.91 1.44
C LYS A 290 32.05 -14.63 0.70
N GLU A 291 31.15 -14.74 -0.27
CA GLU A 291 30.59 -13.60 -0.98
C GLU A 291 29.12 -13.42 -0.57
N THR A 292 28.73 -12.20 -0.23
CA THR A 292 27.34 -11.86 0.06
C THR A 292 26.62 -11.55 -1.24
N VAL A 293 25.67 -12.39 -1.61
CA VAL A 293 24.81 -12.21 -2.78
C VAL A 293 23.41 -11.84 -2.30
N TYR A 294 22.74 -10.95 -3.03
CA TYR A 294 21.35 -10.58 -2.76
C TYR A 294 20.40 -11.37 -3.66
N ASP A 295 19.29 -11.84 -3.10
CA ASP A 295 18.22 -12.54 -3.83
C ASP A 295 16.85 -12.05 -3.34
N TYR A 296 15.78 -12.33 -4.09
CA TYR A 296 14.41 -11.97 -3.70
C TYR A 296 13.64 -13.20 -3.21
N GLU A 297 13.22 -13.18 -1.94
CA GLU A 297 12.43 -14.24 -1.32
C GLU A 297 10.94 -13.82 -1.21
N GLN A 298 10.02 -14.66 -1.67
CA GLN A 298 8.59 -14.38 -1.54
C GLN A 298 8.14 -14.49 -0.07
N VAL A 299 7.56 -13.41 0.46
CA VAL A 299 7.13 -13.33 1.88
C VAL A 299 5.68 -13.76 2.11
N ASN A 300 4.80 -13.61 1.12
CA ASN A 300 3.38 -13.97 1.24
C ASN A 300 3.06 -15.27 0.48
N THR A 301 3.27 -16.39 1.15
CA THR A 301 3.00 -17.72 0.59
C THR A 301 1.59 -18.24 0.93
N GLN A 302 0.93 -17.64 1.92
CA GLN A 302 -0.41 -18.05 2.35
C GLN A 302 -1.48 -17.51 1.41
N LYS A 303 -2.41 -18.38 1.00
CA LYS A 303 -3.57 -17.99 0.18
C LYS A 303 -4.78 -17.72 1.07
N ALA A 304 -5.56 -16.69 0.73
CA ALA A 304 -6.80 -16.35 1.43
C ALA A 304 -7.86 -17.46 1.22
N LEU A 305 -7.95 -18.40 2.17
CA LEU A 305 -8.78 -19.59 2.03
C LEU A 305 -10.27 -19.27 1.95
N TRP A 306 -10.74 -18.23 2.65
CA TRP A 306 -12.14 -17.81 2.67
C TRP A 306 -12.66 -17.24 1.34
N LEU A 307 -11.78 -16.91 0.39
CA LEU A 307 -12.21 -16.46 -0.94
C LEU A 307 -12.54 -17.62 -1.88
N ARG A 308 -12.06 -18.82 -1.59
CA ARG A 308 -12.31 -20.04 -2.37
C ARG A 308 -13.68 -20.63 -2.03
N ASP A 309 -14.25 -21.36 -2.99
CA ASP A 309 -15.47 -22.13 -2.74
C ASP A 309 -15.20 -23.21 -1.68
N LYS A 310 -16.08 -23.30 -0.67
CA LYS A 310 -15.96 -24.26 0.42
C LYS A 310 -15.90 -25.72 -0.08
N ASP A 311 -16.54 -26.00 -1.22
CA ASP A 311 -16.64 -27.34 -1.80
C ASP A 311 -15.35 -27.74 -2.55
N GLU A 312 -14.47 -26.77 -2.85
CA GLU A 312 -13.17 -26.96 -3.50
C GLU A 312 -11.99 -27.00 -2.51
N ILE A 313 -12.26 -26.94 -1.20
CA ILE A 313 -11.24 -26.90 -0.15
C ILE A 313 -11.25 -28.22 0.62
N SER A 314 -10.10 -28.88 0.71
CA SER A 314 -9.95 -30.10 1.51
C SER A 314 -9.84 -29.80 3.00
N ASP A 315 -10.11 -30.81 3.84
CA ASP A 315 -9.85 -30.73 5.28
C ASP A 315 -8.37 -30.42 5.56
N GLU A 316 -7.43 -31.01 4.80
CA GLU A 316 -6.00 -30.70 4.94
C GLU A 316 -5.67 -29.24 4.65
N ASP A 317 -6.34 -28.60 3.68
CA ASP A 317 -6.15 -27.18 3.38
C ASP A 317 -6.58 -26.30 4.58
N TYR A 318 -7.70 -26.64 5.25
CA TYR A 318 -8.14 -25.95 6.47
C TYR A 318 -7.18 -26.18 7.65
N GLU A 319 -6.66 -27.39 7.82
CA GLU A 319 -5.68 -27.69 8.88
C GLU A 319 -4.38 -26.90 8.67
N GLN A 320 -3.83 -26.93 7.45
CA GLN A 320 -2.62 -26.19 7.10
C GLN A 320 -2.83 -24.68 7.28
N PHE A 321 -3.98 -24.17 6.86
CA PHE A 321 -4.33 -22.77 7.04
C PHE A 321 -4.37 -22.37 8.51
N TYR A 322 -5.05 -23.15 9.36
CA TYR A 322 -5.08 -22.93 10.81
C TYR A 322 -3.68 -22.94 11.42
N MET A 323 -2.87 -23.96 11.12
CA MET A 323 -1.50 -24.08 11.65
C MET A 323 -0.65 -22.87 11.28
N ALA A 324 -0.81 -22.38 10.05
CA ALA A 324 -0.05 -21.27 9.51
C ALA A 324 -0.47 -19.91 10.11
N ILE A 325 -1.77 -19.66 10.37
CA ILE A 325 -2.24 -18.40 10.98
C ILE A 325 -2.10 -18.40 12.51
N ALA A 326 -2.33 -19.53 13.17
CA ALA A 326 -2.30 -19.64 14.63
C ALA A 326 -0.89 -19.91 15.17
N LYS A 327 0.08 -20.20 14.29
CA LYS A 327 1.42 -20.68 14.65
C LYS A 327 1.35 -21.90 15.58
N ASP A 328 0.34 -22.76 15.37
CA ASP A 328 0.10 -23.99 16.14
C ASP A 328 0.54 -25.19 15.30
N HIS A 329 1.27 -26.13 15.89
CA HIS A 329 1.68 -27.37 15.21
C HIS A 329 0.57 -28.43 15.22
N MET A 330 -0.43 -28.26 16.07
CA MET A 330 -1.62 -29.11 16.10
C MET A 330 -2.69 -28.51 15.19
N GLY A 331 -3.36 -29.32 14.39
CA GLY A 331 -4.53 -28.86 13.62
C GLY A 331 -5.69 -28.46 14.54
N PRO A 332 -6.71 -27.75 14.02
CA PRO A 332 -7.87 -27.35 14.80
C PRO A 332 -8.68 -28.57 15.27
N LEU A 333 -9.42 -28.43 16.37
CA LEU A 333 -10.40 -29.41 16.83
C LEU A 333 -11.60 -29.48 15.89
N ALA A 334 -12.05 -28.31 15.44
CA ALA A 334 -13.15 -28.14 14.51
C ALA A 334 -13.00 -26.78 13.82
N TYR A 335 -13.66 -26.64 12.66
CA TYR A 335 -13.74 -25.37 11.96
C TYR A 335 -15.14 -25.19 11.35
N THR A 336 -15.49 -23.95 11.02
CA THR A 336 -16.66 -23.64 10.18
C THR A 336 -16.31 -22.54 9.21
N HIS A 337 -16.72 -22.69 7.95
CA HIS A 337 -16.55 -21.71 6.88
C HIS A 337 -17.94 -21.27 6.43
N PHE A 338 -18.22 -19.97 6.53
CA PHE A 338 -19.51 -19.42 6.14
C PHE A 338 -19.37 -18.03 5.53
N SER A 339 -20.36 -17.68 4.72
CA SER A 339 -20.58 -16.34 4.17
C SER A 339 -21.87 -15.79 4.74
N ALA A 340 -21.88 -14.51 5.09
CA ALA A 340 -23.07 -13.79 5.51
C ALA A 340 -23.32 -12.66 4.51
N GLU A 341 -24.55 -12.59 4.01
CA GLU A 341 -25.04 -11.56 3.09
C GLU A 341 -26.16 -10.79 3.79
N GLY A 342 -26.08 -9.45 3.77
CA GLY A 342 -26.97 -8.56 4.51
C GLY A 342 -26.57 -7.10 4.28
N GLU A 343 -26.82 -6.21 5.26
CA GLU A 343 -26.26 -4.84 5.20
C GLU A 343 -24.73 -4.83 5.23
N ILE A 344 -24.12 -5.87 5.81
CA ILE A 344 -22.69 -6.11 5.79
C ILE A 344 -22.49 -7.49 5.17
N GLU A 345 -21.74 -7.54 4.08
CA GLU A 345 -21.32 -8.78 3.44
C GLU A 345 -19.93 -9.17 3.93
N PHE A 346 -19.77 -10.41 4.40
CA PHE A 346 -18.46 -10.92 4.80
C PHE A 346 -18.37 -12.44 4.66
N LYS A 347 -17.14 -12.92 4.46
CA LYS A 347 -16.78 -14.34 4.52
C LYS A 347 -15.90 -14.58 5.74
N ALA A 348 -16.13 -15.67 6.46
CA ALA A 348 -15.39 -15.97 7.67
C ALA A 348 -15.09 -17.48 7.79
N ILE A 349 -13.92 -17.77 8.35
CA ILE A 349 -13.56 -19.11 8.82
C ILE A 349 -13.29 -19.00 10.32
N LEU A 350 -14.02 -19.78 11.12
CA LEU A 350 -13.81 -19.88 12.56
C LEU A 350 -13.16 -21.22 12.88
N PHE A 351 -12.15 -21.20 13.73
CA PHE A 351 -11.45 -22.39 14.20
C PHE A 351 -11.61 -22.55 15.71
N ILE A 352 -11.73 -23.80 16.16
CA ILE A 352 -11.67 -24.17 17.58
C ILE A 352 -10.33 -24.86 17.81
N PRO A 353 -9.41 -24.30 18.62
CA PRO A 353 -8.15 -24.95 18.96
C PRO A 353 -8.33 -26.26 19.73
N LYS A 354 -7.40 -27.22 19.57
CA LYS A 354 -7.40 -28.46 20.37
C LYS A 354 -7.01 -28.24 21.83
N LYS A 355 -6.29 -27.16 22.13
CA LYS A 355 -5.89 -26.77 23.47
C LYS A 355 -6.25 -25.32 23.72
N ALA A 356 -6.72 -25.01 24.92
CA ALA A 356 -6.83 -23.64 25.36
C ALA A 356 -5.42 -23.00 25.45
N PRO A 357 -5.28 -21.72 25.09
CA PRO A 357 -4.00 -21.01 25.08
C PRO A 357 -3.36 -20.88 26.47
#